data_AF-A0A7X6QDN7-F1
#
_entry.id   AF-A0A7X6QDN7-F1
#
_cell.length_a   1.000
_cell.length_b   1.000
_cell.length_c   1.000
_cell.angle_alpha   90.00
_cell.angle_beta   90.00
_cell.angle_gamma   90.00
#
_symmetry.space_group_name_H-M   'P 1'
#
loop_
_entity.id
_entity.type
_entity.pdbx_description
1 polymer ?
#
loop_
_entity_poly.entity_id
_entity_poly.type
_entity_poly.pdbx_seq_one_letter_code
_entity_poly.pdbx_strand_id
1 'polypeptide(L)'
;MSNIFLGTIAWILFCVVYTVILLTNRNGSMTATLVTLFYTLYSLNMVLAVFNLLPVPPLDGYRIFGVALPDRWYDSLMQYERYIGIAFLLLVLFGRGLLGQLLNYILIPFNYLVQYPVTWLFQQLQGLLGLPQMPMFIG
;
A
#
# COMPACT_ATOMS: atom_id res chain seq x y z
N MET A 1 10.51 3.64 2.10
CA MET A 1 10.66 3.06 0.73
C MET A 1 10.70 1.54 0.71
N SER A 2 11.34 0.86 1.67
CA SER A 2 11.37 -0.61 1.76
C SER A 2 9.98 -1.25 1.68
N ASN A 3 8.97 -0.66 2.33
CA ASN A 3 7.61 -1.20 2.35
C ASN A 3 6.92 -1.18 0.98
N ILE A 4 7.16 -0.16 0.13
CA ILE A 4 6.60 -0.15 -1.24
C ILE A 4 7.20 -1.30 -2.04
N PHE A 5 8.52 -1.50 -1.93
CA PHE A 5 9.23 -2.57 -2.62
C PHE A 5 8.75 -3.95 -2.16
N LEU A 6 8.67 -4.19 -0.86
CA LEU A 6 8.11 -5.43 -0.30
C LEU A 6 6.66 -5.67 -0.73
N GLY A 7 5.85 -4.60 -0.76
CA GLY A 7 4.49 -4.64 -1.29
C GLY A 7 4.46 -5.07 -2.75
N THR A 8 5.28 -4.46 -3.62
CA THR A 8 5.33 -4.82 -5.05
C THR A 8 5.71 -6.30 -5.25
N ILE A 9 6.66 -6.83 -4.47
CA ILE A 9 7.03 -8.25 -4.52
C ILE A 9 5.86 -9.13 -4.08
N ALA A 10 5.18 -8.79 -2.98
CA ALA A 10 4.01 -9.52 -2.52
C ALA A 10 2.89 -9.56 -3.58
N TRP A 11 2.69 -8.46 -4.31
CA TRP A 11 1.71 -8.40 -5.40
C TRP A 11 2.06 -9.30 -6.58
N ILE A 12 3.34 -9.32 -6.97
CA ILE A 12 3.82 -10.20 -8.04
C ILE A 12 3.61 -11.67 -7.62
N LEU A 13 3.97 -12.04 -6.39
CA LEU A 13 3.76 -13.39 -5.86
C LEU A 13 2.28 -13.77 -5.84
N PHE A 14 1.40 -12.84 -5.46
CA PHE A 14 -0.04 -13.03 -5.54
C PHE A 14 -0.49 -13.37 -6.98
N CYS A 15 -0.05 -12.60 -7.98
CA CYS A 15 -0.42 -12.82 -9.38
C CYS A 15 0.11 -14.16 -9.92
N VAL A 16 1.33 -14.55 -9.54
CA VAL A 16 1.91 -15.85 -9.89
C VAL A 16 1.09 -16.98 -9.29
N VAL A 17 0.81 -16.93 -7.99
CA VAL A 17 0.04 -17.98 -7.30
C VAL A 17 -1.36 -18.10 -7.89
N TYR A 18 -2.04 -16.97 -8.15
CA TYR A 18 -3.36 -16.97 -8.78
C TYR A 18 -3.33 -17.65 -10.16
N THR A 19 -2.33 -17.35 -10.98
CA THR A 19 -2.17 -17.96 -12.31
C THR A 19 -1.89 -19.46 -12.23
N VAL A 20 -1.07 -19.91 -11.27
CA VAL A 20 -0.78 -21.33 -11.05
C VAL A 20 -2.01 -22.10 -10.59
N ILE A 21 -2.87 -21.49 -9.76
CA ILE A 21 -4.14 -22.07 -9.33
C ILE A 21 -5.05 -22.30 -10.53
N LEU A 22 -5.18 -21.31 -11.41
CA LEU A 22 -5.96 -21.45 -12.65
C LEU A 22 -5.41 -22.54 -13.57
N LEU A 23 -4.08 -22.62 -13.74
CA LEU A 23 -3.42 -23.64 -14.57
C LEU A 23 -3.65 -25.07 -14.05
N THR A 24 -3.53 -25.26 -12.74
CA THR A 24 -3.60 -26.61 -12.14
C THR A 24 -5.04 -27.01 -11.81
N ASN A 25 -5.98 -26.06 -11.88
CA ASN A 25 -7.37 -26.20 -11.46
C ASN A 25 -7.50 -26.76 -10.02
N ARG A 26 -6.55 -26.37 -9.16
CA ARG A 26 -6.42 -26.83 -7.76
C ARG A 26 -7.03 -25.78 -6.83
N ASN A 27 -8.32 -25.90 -6.58
CA ASN A 27 -9.02 -25.08 -5.60
C ASN A 27 -9.13 -25.86 -4.28
N GLY A 28 -8.22 -25.58 -3.34
CA GLY A 28 -8.21 -26.21 -2.02
C GLY A 28 -7.89 -25.20 -0.91
N SER A 29 -8.05 -25.61 0.35
CA SER A 29 -7.85 -24.71 1.49
C SER A 29 -6.44 -24.10 1.52
N MET A 30 -5.42 -24.87 1.13
CA MET A 30 -4.04 -24.39 1.07
C MET A 30 -3.85 -23.27 0.03
N THR A 31 -4.46 -23.38 -1.15
CA THR A 31 -4.35 -22.36 -2.19
C THR A 31 -5.10 -21.08 -1.81
N ALA A 32 -6.27 -21.22 -1.20
CA ALA A 32 -7.02 -20.08 -0.65
C ALA A 32 -6.25 -19.32 0.44
N THR A 33 -5.57 -20.06 1.34
CA THR A 33 -4.71 -19.45 2.37
C THR A 33 -3.53 -18.69 1.75
N LEU A 34 -2.88 -19.24 0.73
CA LEU A 34 -1.76 -18.56 0.05
C LEU A 34 -2.21 -17.26 -0.63
N VAL A 35 -3.32 -17.29 -1.35
CA VAL A 35 -3.90 -16.09 -1.99
C VAL A 35 -4.21 -15.02 -0.93
N THR A 36 -4.87 -15.40 0.16
CA THR A 36 -5.20 -14.50 1.26
C THR A 36 -3.95 -13.93 1.94
N LEU A 37 -2.93 -14.76 2.13
CA LEU A 37 -1.66 -14.37 2.74
C LEU A 37 -0.95 -13.31 1.89
N PHE A 38 -0.76 -13.54 0.59
CA PHE A 38 -0.05 -12.58 -0.27
C PHE A 38 -0.85 -11.28 -0.45
N TYR A 39 -2.18 -11.37 -0.54
CA TYR A 39 -3.04 -10.19 -0.55
C TYR A 39 -2.90 -9.37 0.74
N THR A 40 -2.87 -10.03 1.90
CA THR A 40 -2.72 -9.37 3.20
C THR A 40 -1.33 -8.76 3.35
N LEU A 41 -0.28 -9.48 2.94
CA LEU A 41 1.09 -8.97 2.93
C LEU A 41 1.22 -7.73 2.06
N TYR A 42 0.63 -7.74 0.86
CA TYR A 42 0.56 -6.56 0.00
C TYR A 42 -0.11 -5.39 0.71
N SER A 43 -1.34 -5.60 1.21
CA SER A 43 -2.15 -4.57 1.85
C SER A 43 -1.43 -3.92 3.03
N LEU A 44 -0.87 -4.73 3.93
CA LEU A 44 -0.13 -4.23 5.09
C LEU A 44 1.10 -3.42 4.69
N ASN A 45 1.88 -3.89 3.71
CA ASN A 45 3.05 -3.16 3.23
C ASN A 45 2.69 -1.83 2.57
N MET A 46 1.58 -1.77 1.82
CA MET A 46 1.11 -0.52 1.22
C MET A 46 0.58 0.46 2.26
N VAL A 47 -0.22 -0.01 3.22
CA VAL A 47 -0.69 0.82 4.34
C VAL A 47 0.49 1.40 5.11
N LEU A 48 1.49 0.57 5.45
CA LEU A 48 2.71 1.03 6.15
C LEU A 48 3.54 1.99 5.28
N ALA A 49 3.61 1.77 3.97
CA ALA A 49 4.31 2.66 3.06
C ALA A 49 3.66 4.05 3.03
N VAL A 50 2.33 4.11 2.87
CA VAL A 50 1.58 5.37 2.86
C VAL A 50 1.63 6.04 4.23
N PHE A 51 1.53 5.28 5.32
CA PHE A 51 1.68 5.79 6.68
C PHE A 51 3.05 6.47 6.85
N ASN A 52 4.14 5.84 6.40
CA ASN A 52 5.48 6.43 6.47
C ASN A 52 5.65 7.67 5.59
N LEU A 53 4.78 7.92 4.60
CA LEU A 53 4.81 9.11 3.76
C LEU A 53 4.00 10.28 4.32
N LEU A 54 3.22 10.07 5.38
CA LEU A 54 2.47 11.16 6.01
C LEU A 54 3.42 12.20 6.62
N PRO A 55 3.15 13.50 6.44
CA PRO A 55 3.98 14.60 6.95
C PRO A 55 3.71 14.84 8.45
N VAL A 56 3.91 13.81 9.28
CA VAL A 56 3.67 13.86 10.73
C VAL A 56 4.90 13.32 11.47
N PRO A 57 5.45 14.01 12.47
CA PRO A 57 6.55 13.49 13.29
C PRO A 57 6.03 12.28 14.10
N PRO A 58 6.72 11.11 14.17
CA PRO A 58 8.08 10.75 13.78
C PRO A 58 8.21 10.02 12.41
N LEU A 59 7.20 10.11 11.54
CA LEU A 59 7.14 9.38 10.28
C LEU A 59 8.11 9.98 9.25
N ASP A 60 8.61 9.13 8.34
CA ASP A 60 9.66 9.51 7.37
C ASP A 60 9.25 10.69 6.48
N GLY A 61 7.95 10.80 6.14
CA GLY A 61 7.38 11.86 5.32
C GLY A 61 7.52 13.26 5.91
N TYR A 62 7.61 13.39 7.23
CA TYR A 62 7.85 14.67 7.90
C TYR A 62 9.19 15.28 7.51
N ARG A 63 10.25 14.47 7.43
CA ARG A 63 11.60 14.93 7.04
C ARG A 63 11.64 15.35 5.58
N ILE A 64 10.95 14.63 4.70
CA ILE A 64 10.88 14.94 3.27
C ILE A 64 10.18 16.29 3.07
N PHE A 65 9.07 16.52 3.78
CA PHE A 65 8.37 17.81 3.74
C PHE A 65 9.25 18.94 4.31
N GLY A 66 9.95 18.71 5.42
CA GLY A 66 10.82 19.70 6.04
C GLY A 66 11.94 20.21 5.13
N VAL A 67 12.52 19.35 4.27
CA VAL A 67 13.56 19.74 3.30
C VAL A 67 13.01 20.54 2.12
N ALA A 68 11.73 20.36 1.78
CA ALA A 68 11.08 21.13 0.71
C ALA A 68 10.71 22.56 1.15
N LEU A 69 10.78 22.88 2.45
CA LEU A 69 10.40 24.16 3.02
C LEU A 69 11.62 25.12 3.13
N PRO A 70 11.48 26.41 2.77
CA PRO A 70 12.53 27.40 2.95
C PRO A 70 12.87 27.59 4.44
N ASP A 71 14.15 27.80 4.77
CA ASP A 71 14.70 27.85 6.15
C ASP A 71 13.86 28.68 7.15
N ARG A 72 13.28 29.79 6.70
CA ARG A 72 12.40 30.66 7.51
C ARG A 72 11.16 29.96 8.10
N TRP A 73 10.66 28.91 7.45
CA TRP A 73 9.51 28.13 7.92
C TRP A 73 9.92 26.91 8.76
N TYR A 74 11.17 26.48 8.65
CA TYR A 74 11.71 25.33 9.36
C TYR A 74 11.71 25.56 10.88
N ASP A 75 12.21 26.71 11.33
CA ASP A 75 12.28 27.07 12.75
C ASP A 75 10.89 27.18 13.41
N SER A 76 9.89 27.63 12.65
CA SER A 76 8.51 27.68 13.13
C SER A 76 7.89 26.28 13.21
N LEU A 77 8.13 25.42 12.21
CA LEU A 77 7.63 24.05 12.17
C LEU A 77 8.19 23.19 13.31
N MET A 78 9.46 23.37 13.63
CA MET A 78 10.16 22.62 14.68
C MET A 78 9.56 22.91 16.07
N GLN A 79 9.03 24.12 16.30
CA GLN A 79 8.27 24.45 17.52
C GLN A 79 6.91 23.74 17.58
N TYR A 80 6.28 23.52 16.43
CA TYR A 80 5.00 22.83 16.32
C TYR A 80 5.11 21.31 16.24
N GLU A 81 6.31 20.74 16.09
CA GLU A 81 6.54 19.30 15.95
C GLU A 81 5.84 18.48 17.05
N ARG A 82 6.01 18.91 18.31
CA ARG A 82 5.36 18.29 19.46
C ARG A 82 3.83 18.40 19.41
N TYR A 83 3.31 19.53 18.96
CA TYR A 83 1.87 19.77 18.87
C TYR A 83 1.24 18.96 17.74
N ILE A 84 1.89 18.85 16.59
CA ILE A 84 1.46 18.03 15.45
C ILE A 84 1.42 16.55 15.86
N GLY A 85 2.45 16.05 16.56
CA GLY A 85 2.48 14.67 17.05
C GLY A 85 1.33 14.37 18.04
N ILE A 86 1.04 15.28 18.96
CA ILE A 86 -0.09 15.12 19.90
C ILE A 86 -1.42 15.16 19.16
N ALA A 87 -1.61 16.11 18.24
CA ALA A 87 -2.83 16.21 17.44
C ALA A 87 -3.06 14.94 16.60
N PHE A 88 -1.99 14.37 16.03
CA PHE A 88 -2.06 13.11 15.31
C PHE A 88 -2.46 11.93 16.21
N LEU A 89 -1.87 11.85 17.41
CA LEU A 89 -2.23 10.80 18.37
C LEU A 89 -3.69 10.91 18.82
N LEU A 90 -4.19 12.13 19.05
CA LEU A 90 -5.60 12.38 19.31
C LEU A 90 -6.48 11.97 18.12
N LEU A 91 -6.05 12.24 16.89
CA LEU A 91 -6.77 11.81 15.69
C LEU A 91 -6.80 10.28 15.55
N VAL A 92 -5.72 9.58 15.88
CA VAL A 92 -5.69 8.11 15.89
C VAL A 92 -6.66 7.54 16.93
N LEU A 93 -6.66 8.09 18.16
CA LEU A 93 -7.47 7.56 19.27
C LEU A 93 -8.95 7.96 19.17
N PHE A 94 -9.24 9.20 18.79
CA PHE A 94 -10.59 9.77 18.84
C PHE A 94 -11.20 10.02 17.46
N GLY A 95 -10.43 9.90 16.37
CA GLY A 95 -10.87 10.24 15.03
C GLY A 95 -11.85 9.24 14.39
N ARG A 96 -12.31 8.20 15.11
CA ARG A 96 -13.38 7.28 14.65
C ARG A 96 -13.19 6.75 13.21
N GLY A 97 -11.94 6.43 12.83
CA GLY A 97 -11.63 5.91 11.48
C GLY A 97 -11.37 6.97 10.41
N LEU A 98 -11.37 8.26 10.72
CA LEU A 98 -10.95 9.35 9.81
C LEU A 98 -9.56 9.07 9.22
N LEU A 99 -8.63 8.59 10.04
CA LEU A 99 -7.30 8.21 9.57
C LEU A 99 -7.37 7.09 8.54
N GLY A 100 -8.21 6.07 8.74
CA GLY A 100 -8.42 5.00 7.78
C GLY A 100 -8.99 5.51 6.45
N GLN A 101 -9.92 6.47 6.50
CA GLN A 101 -10.48 7.10 5.29
C GLN A 101 -9.41 7.91 4.53
N LEU A 102 -8.62 8.71 5.26
CA LEU A 102 -7.51 9.47 4.68
C LEU A 102 -6.46 8.55 4.07
N LEU A 103 -6.08 7.49 4.79
CA LEU A 103 -5.15 6.48 4.28
C LEU A 103 -5.69 5.81 3.03
N ASN A 104 -6.97 5.39 3.00
CA ASN A 104 -7.57 4.80 1.82
C ASN A 104 -7.55 5.75 0.62
N TYR A 105 -7.86 7.03 0.82
CA TYR A 105 -7.80 8.02 -0.25
C TYR A 105 -6.39 8.14 -0.85
N ILE A 106 -5.36 8.12 0.00
CA ILE A 106 -3.96 8.16 -0.44
C ILE A 106 -3.52 6.81 -1.03
N LEU A 107 -4.03 5.68 -0.54
CA LEU A 107 -3.68 4.35 -1.02
C LEU A 107 -4.18 4.07 -2.44
N ILE A 108 -5.33 4.63 -2.84
CA ILE A 108 -5.91 4.41 -4.18
C ILE A 108 -4.88 4.66 -5.29
N PRO A 109 -4.28 5.87 -5.45
CA PRO A 109 -3.33 6.12 -6.52
C PRO A 109 -2.09 5.23 -6.42
N PHE A 110 -1.61 4.90 -5.22
CA PHE A 110 -0.47 3.99 -5.04
C PHE A 110 -0.81 2.56 -5.49
N ASN A 111 -2.00 2.06 -5.14
CA ASN A 111 -2.49 0.77 -5.59
C ASN A 111 -2.64 0.75 -7.12
N TYR A 112 -3.19 1.80 -7.72
CA TYR A 112 -3.24 1.93 -9.17
C TYR A 112 -1.84 1.88 -9.79
N LEU A 113 -0.88 2.64 -9.27
CA LEU A 113 0.48 2.69 -9.81
C LEU A 113 1.21 1.34 -9.76
N VAL A 114 1.00 0.56 -8.69
CA VAL A 114 1.69 -0.72 -8.49
C VAL A 114 0.93 -1.88 -9.12
N GLN A 115 -0.36 -2.00 -8.84
CA GLN A 115 -1.13 -3.16 -9.26
C GLN A 115 -1.39 -3.14 -10.75
N TYR A 116 -1.81 -2.01 -11.32
CA TYR A 116 -2.24 -1.91 -12.71
C TYR A 116 -1.23 -2.47 -13.72
N PRO A 117 0.05 -2.07 -13.73
CA PRO A 117 1.01 -2.60 -14.70
C PRO A 117 1.28 -4.10 -14.49
N VAL A 118 1.32 -4.55 -13.23
CA VAL A 118 1.59 -5.95 -12.90
C VAL A 118 0.42 -6.83 -13.31
N THR A 119 -0.81 -6.52 -12.87
CA THR A 119 -1.99 -7.32 -13.21
C THR A 119 -2.25 -7.33 -14.70
N TRP A 120 -2.08 -6.19 -15.37
CA TRP A 120 -2.24 -6.10 -16.83
C TRP A 120 -1.28 -7.07 -17.54
N LEU A 121 -0.01 -7.12 -17.14
CA LEU A 121 0.97 -8.05 -17.70
C LEU A 121 0.52 -9.51 -17.49
N PHE A 122 0.09 -9.87 -16.29
CA PHE A 122 -0.39 -11.22 -16.01
C PHE A 122 -1.68 -11.57 -16.75
N GLN A 123 -2.58 -10.61 -16.99
CA GLN A 123 -3.78 -10.82 -17.82
C GLN A 123 -3.42 -11.13 -19.28
N GLN A 124 -2.39 -10.48 -19.83
CA GLN A 124 -1.87 -10.84 -21.16
C GLN A 124 -1.32 -12.26 -21.17
N LEU A 125 -0.51 -12.63 -20.16
CA LEU A 125 0.03 -13.98 -20.04
C LEU A 125 -1.07 -15.04 -19.91
N GLN A 126 -2.08 -14.79 -19.08
CA GLN A 126 -3.24 -15.69 -18.94
C GLN A 126 -4.02 -15.83 -20.23
N GLY A 127 -4.24 -14.72 -20.96
CA GLY A 127 -4.89 -14.74 -22.27
C GLY A 127 -4.11 -15.58 -23.29
N LEU A 128 -2.78 -15.46 -23.32
CA LEU A 128 -1.90 -16.29 -24.16
C LEU A 128 -1.96 -17.77 -23.81
N LEU A 129 -2.16 -18.10 -22.53
CA LEU A 129 -2.30 -19.46 -22.03
C LEU A 129 -3.73 -20.02 -22.19
N GLY A 130 -4.68 -19.23 -22.71
CA GLY A 130 -6.09 -19.61 -22.84
C GLY A 130 -6.83 -19.71 -21.50
N LEU A 131 -6.32 -19.08 -20.44
CA LEU A 131 -6.91 -19.06 -19.11
C LEU A 131 -7.90 -17.89 -18.95
N PRO A 132 -8.89 -18.01 -18.05
CA PRO A 132 -9.70 -16.88 -17.66
C PRO A 132 -8.81 -15.79 -17.02
N GLN A 133 -9.04 -14.54 -17.42
CA GLN A 133 -8.27 -13.41 -16.92
C GLN A 133 -8.64 -13.08 -15.48
N MET A 134 -7.64 -12.87 -14.63
CA MET A 134 -7.83 -12.41 -13.26
C MET A 134 -8.48 -11.01 -13.25
N PRO A 135 -9.37 -10.71 -12.29
CA PRO A 135 -9.96 -9.38 -12.17
C PRO A 135 -8.90 -8.35 -11.75
N MET A 136 -9.17 -7.08 -12.03
CA MET A 136 -8.40 -5.99 -11.46
C MET A 136 -8.81 -5.81 -10.00
N PHE A 137 -7.93 -6.14 -9.07
CA PHE A 137 -8.17 -6.07 -7.63
C PHE A 137 -7.97 -4.65 -7.07
N ILE A 138 -8.54 -3.66 -7.75
CA ILE A 138 -8.41 -2.26 -7.39
C ILE A 138 -9.58 -1.87 -6.49
N GLY A 139 -9.35 -1.80 -5.18
CA GLY A 139 -10.34 -1.45 -4.15
C GLY A 139 -9.67 -1.16 -2.83
#